data_AF-A0A8J6GH31-F1
#
_entry.id   AF-A0A8J6GH31-F1
#
_cell.length_a   1.000
_cell.length_b   1.000
_cell.length_c   1.000
_cell.angle_alpha   90.00
_cell.angle_beta   90.00
_cell.angle_gamma   90.00
#
_symmetry.space_group_name_H-M   'P 1'
#
loop_
_entity.id
_entity.type
_entity.pdbx_description
1 polymer ?
#
loop_
_entity_poly.entity_id
_entity_poly.type
_entity_poly.pdbx_seq_one_letter_code
_entity_poly.pdbx_strand_id
1 'polypeptide(L)'
;MLETKALTGPLDATWLRLATDTHICSLDPPGQACLKRLQAHLALWNNHRAEQSRTRRNLAEFTHVETECPFLTFQHLLNRLEDLVCNVVDRVLKSPVASIVYDLNLSFKPLKRPFRRMNSSDAIEWLREHSAKKEDTILYEFGDDIPEAPEILMTDTINESILLCRFPVENKFFYTQQYP
;
A
#
# COMPACT_ATOMS: atom_id res chain seq x y z
N MET A 1 5.92 -6.65 -3.70
CA MET A 1 6.51 -5.34 -3.40
C MET A 1 5.58 -4.64 -2.43
N LEU A 2 6.08 -4.30 -1.24
CA LEU A 2 5.33 -3.53 -0.26
C LEU A 2 5.77 -2.08 -0.40
N GLU A 3 5.08 -1.34 -1.25
CA GLU A 3 5.33 0.09 -1.35
C GLU A 3 4.66 0.80 -0.17
N THR A 4 5.22 0.68 1.03
CA THR A 4 4.77 1.49 2.17
C THR A 4 5.29 2.91 2.00
N LYS A 5 4.55 3.74 1.28
CA LYS A 5 4.76 5.19 1.25
C LYS A 5 4.11 5.78 2.49
N ALA A 6 4.92 6.19 3.47
CA ALA A 6 4.47 7.10 4.52
C ALA A 6 4.23 8.48 3.89
N LEU A 7 3.00 8.98 3.95
CA LEU A 7 2.60 10.20 3.27
C LEU A 7 2.34 11.34 4.25
N THR A 8 2.88 12.51 3.93
CA THR A 8 2.57 13.81 4.53
C THR A 8 1.36 14.43 3.82
N GLY A 9 0.16 13.98 4.18
CA GLY A 9 -1.11 14.70 3.94
C GLY A 9 -1.50 15.58 5.13
N PRO A 10 -2.63 16.31 5.09
CA PRO A 10 -3.16 16.95 6.29
C PRO A 10 -3.23 15.92 7.43
N LEU A 11 -2.83 16.38 8.60
CA LEU A 11 -2.39 15.57 9.74
C LEU A 11 -3.52 14.71 10.36
N ASP A 12 -4.72 14.68 9.81
CA ASP A 12 -5.88 14.00 10.37
C ASP A 12 -6.04 12.54 9.92
N ALA A 13 -5.35 12.10 8.86
CA ALA A 13 -5.44 10.72 8.41
C ALA A 13 -4.07 10.11 8.08
N THR A 14 -3.74 9.05 8.83
CA THR A 14 -2.53 8.27 8.63
C THR A 14 -2.76 7.33 7.47
N TRP A 15 -2.36 7.74 6.27
CA TRP A 15 -2.55 6.95 5.06
C TRP A 15 -1.40 5.98 4.84
N LEU A 16 -1.73 4.70 4.76
CA LEU A 16 -0.89 3.70 4.12
C LEU A 16 -1.55 3.26 2.83
N ARG A 17 -0.98 3.70 1.70
CA ARG A 17 -1.15 2.98 0.45
C ARG A 17 -0.36 1.69 0.57
N LEU A 18 -1.02 0.60 0.95
CA LEU A 18 -0.49 -0.73 0.73
C LEU A 18 -0.92 -1.14 -0.67
N ALA A 19 -0.23 -0.64 -1.69
CA ALA A 19 -0.26 -1.30 -2.99
C ALA A 19 0.40 -2.65 -2.79
N THR A 20 -0.42 -3.67 -2.58
CA THR A 20 0.06 -5.04 -2.43
C THR A 20 0.41 -5.55 -3.81
N ASP A 21 1.65 -5.34 -4.24
CA ASP A 21 2.19 -6.17 -5.32
C ASP A 21 2.41 -7.54 -4.71
N THR A 22 1.38 -8.35 -4.92
CA THR A 22 1.09 -9.54 -4.14
C THR A 22 1.86 -10.68 -4.77
N HIS A 23 3.02 -10.96 -4.19
CA HIS A 23 3.76 -12.19 -4.42
C HIS A 23 3.11 -13.30 -3.61
N ILE A 24 2.46 -14.21 -4.31
CA ILE A 24 2.51 -15.60 -3.90
C ILE A 24 3.54 -16.21 -4.87
N CYS A 25 4.78 -16.32 -4.40
CA CYS A 25 5.84 -17.15 -5.00
C CYS A 25 6.56 -16.77 -6.33
N SER A 26 6.44 -15.58 -6.92
CA SER A 26 7.29 -15.20 -8.09
C SER A 26 7.87 -13.80 -7.95
N LEU A 27 9.20 -13.66 -7.88
CA LEU A 27 9.89 -12.54 -7.24
C LEU A 27 10.85 -11.72 -8.15
N ASP A 28 11.44 -10.67 -7.57
CA ASP A 28 12.74 -10.13 -8.00
C ASP A 28 13.89 -11.15 -7.73
N PRO A 29 14.90 -11.28 -8.61
CA PRO A 29 15.88 -12.37 -8.57
C PRO A 29 16.67 -12.57 -7.24
N PRO A 30 17.13 -11.52 -6.53
CA PRO A 30 17.97 -11.70 -5.35
C PRO A 30 17.22 -12.18 -4.10
N GLY A 31 15.97 -11.79 -3.89
CA GLY A 31 15.16 -12.25 -2.74
C GLY A 31 14.88 -13.75 -2.77
N GLN A 32 14.66 -14.31 -3.97
CA GLN A 32 14.32 -15.74 -4.17
C GLN A 32 15.37 -16.68 -3.59
N ALA A 33 16.64 -16.31 -3.73
CA ALA A 33 17.75 -17.12 -3.31
C ALA A 33 17.78 -17.29 -1.79
N CYS A 34 17.36 -16.26 -1.05
CA CYS A 34 17.36 -16.24 0.40
C CYS A 34 16.22 -17.09 1.01
N LEU A 35 15.04 -17.12 0.38
CA LEU A 35 13.87 -17.85 0.89
C LEU A 35 14.05 -19.38 0.92
N LYS A 36 14.91 -19.94 0.05
CA LYS A 36 15.21 -21.39 0.08
C LYS A 36 15.94 -21.83 1.37
N ARG A 37 16.51 -20.88 2.11
CA ARG A 37 17.23 -21.12 3.38
C ARG A 37 16.57 -20.45 4.59
N LEU A 38 15.82 -19.37 4.40
CA LEU A 38 15.26 -18.56 5.48
C LEU A 38 13.74 -18.63 5.51
N GLN A 39 13.17 -18.64 6.72
CA GLN A 39 11.71 -18.68 6.95
C GLN A 39 11.01 -17.36 6.63
N ALA A 40 11.73 -16.24 6.64
CA ALA A 40 11.28 -14.93 6.19
C ALA A 40 12.51 -14.06 5.90
N HIS A 41 12.40 -13.13 4.95
CA HIS A 41 13.46 -12.20 4.59
C HIS A 41 12.93 -10.76 4.67
N LEU A 42 13.65 -9.88 5.37
CA LEU A 42 13.37 -8.43 5.44
C LEU A 42 14.63 -7.71 4.97
N ALA A 43 14.47 -6.78 4.04
CA ALA A 43 15.55 -5.92 3.53
C ALA A 43 15.16 -4.45 3.70
N LEU A 44 16.16 -3.65 4.09
CA LEU A 44 16.10 -2.20 4.17
C LEU A 44 17.25 -1.65 3.33
N TRP A 45 16.95 -1.01 2.21
CA TRP A 45 17.98 -0.52 1.28
C TRP A 45 17.51 0.72 0.51
N ASN A 46 18.45 1.48 -0.04
CA ASN A 46 18.12 2.66 -0.85
C ASN A 46 17.77 2.23 -2.27
N ASN A 47 16.55 2.52 -2.68
CA ASN A 47 16.06 2.27 -4.02
C ASN A 47 15.99 3.58 -4.81
N HIS A 48 16.18 3.48 -6.12
CA HIS A 48 16.27 4.62 -7.02
C HIS A 48 15.21 4.52 -8.12
N ARG A 49 14.53 5.64 -8.40
CA ARG A 49 13.57 5.75 -9.50
C ARG A 49 14.02 6.84 -10.48
N ALA A 50 14.20 6.43 -11.72
CA ALA A 50 14.59 7.32 -12.82
C ALA A 50 13.39 7.94 -13.58
N GLU A 51 12.18 7.79 -13.05
CA GLU A 51 10.98 8.34 -13.68
C GLU A 51 10.98 9.88 -13.68
N GLN A 52 10.59 10.48 -14.81
CA GLN A 52 10.42 11.93 -14.91
C GLN A 52 9.04 12.36 -14.40
N SER A 53 8.71 12.02 -13.15
CA SER A 53 7.44 12.39 -12.52
C SER A 53 7.70 13.20 -11.24
N ARG A 54 7.34 14.49 -11.27
CA ARG A 54 7.46 15.40 -10.13
C ARG A 54 6.13 15.52 -9.42
N THR A 55 5.82 14.55 -8.56
CA THR A 55 4.67 14.60 -7.65
C THR A 55 5.15 14.77 -6.21
N ARG A 56 4.23 15.07 -5.28
CA ARG A 56 4.56 15.19 -3.85
C ARG A 56 5.01 13.86 -3.23
N ARG A 57 4.83 12.74 -3.94
CA ARG A 57 5.04 11.36 -3.44
C ARG A 57 6.16 10.61 -4.14
N ASN A 58 6.78 11.21 -5.16
CA ASN A 58 7.82 10.55 -5.96
C ASN A 58 9.19 11.15 -5.61
N LEU A 59 9.99 10.34 -4.92
CA LEU A 59 11.39 10.63 -4.64
C LEU A 59 12.27 9.84 -5.60
N ALA A 60 13.33 10.48 -6.10
CA ALA A 60 14.32 9.82 -6.96
C ALA A 60 15.15 8.77 -6.19
N GLU A 61 15.34 8.98 -4.89
CA GLU A 61 15.96 8.02 -3.96
C GLU A 61 15.12 7.94 -2.69
N PHE A 62 14.85 6.73 -2.22
CA PHE A 62 14.10 6.48 -0.98
C PHE A 62 14.55 5.19 -0.29
N THR A 63 14.43 5.14 1.04
CA THR A 63 14.64 3.91 1.79
C THR A 63 13.45 2.98 1.58
N HIS A 64 13.71 1.83 0.97
CA HIS A 64 12.71 0.83 0.68
C HIS A 64 12.72 -0.27 1.74
N VAL A 65 11.53 -0.58 2.26
CA VAL A 65 11.29 -1.68 3.20
C VAL A 65 10.60 -2.81 2.47
N GLU A 66 11.33 -3.90 2.24
CA GLU A 66 10.82 -5.06 1.51
C GLU A 66 10.82 -6.28 2.40
N THR A 67 9.75 -7.06 2.35
CA THR A 67 9.65 -8.33 3.08
C THR A 67 9.12 -9.41 2.17
N GLU A 68 9.76 -10.58 2.25
CA GLU A 68 9.34 -11.79 1.57
C GLU A 68 9.11 -12.91 2.59
N CYS A 69 8.07 -13.68 2.37
CA CYS A 69 7.65 -14.76 3.26
C CYS A 69 7.19 -15.96 2.42
N PRO A 70 7.80 -17.14 2.59
CA PRO A 70 7.39 -18.35 1.89
C PRO A 70 6.12 -18.93 2.51
N PHE A 71 5.43 -19.80 1.77
CA PHE A 71 4.27 -20.58 2.24
C PHE A 71 3.08 -19.74 2.76
N LEU A 72 2.83 -18.57 2.15
CA LEU A 72 1.67 -17.75 2.47
C LEU A 72 0.53 -17.92 1.48
N THR A 73 -0.69 -17.86 2.00
CA THR A 73 -1.89 -17.62 1.19
C THR A 73 -2.10 -16.12 1.06
N PHE A 74 -2.91 -15.69 0.08
CA PHE A 74 -3.30 -14.28 -0.07
C PHE A 74 -3.87 -13.71 1.24
N GLN A 75 -4.71 -14.49 1.93
CA GLN A 75 -5.32 -14.08 3.20
C GLN A 75 -4.29 -13.91 4.31
N HIS A 76 -3.32 -14.82 4.41
CA HIS A 76 -2.22 -14.67 5.38
C HIS A 76 -1.38 -13.44 5.10
N LEU A 77 -1.14 -13.12 3.82
CA LEU A 77 -0.43 -11.90 3.45
C LEU A 77 -1.19 -10.66 3.91
N LEU A 78 -2.49 -10.52 3.59
CA LEU A 78 -3.28 -9.37 4.02
C LEU A 78 -3.26 -9.18 5.54
N ASN A 79 -3.40 -10.26 6.30
CA ASN A 79 -3.31 -10.22 7.76
C ASN A 79 -1.93 -9.75 8.23
N ARG A 80 -0.85 -10.24 7.62
CA ARG A 80 0.53 -9.82 7.97
C ARG A 80 0.79 -8.35 7.68
N LEU A 81 0.18 -7.79 6.65
CA LEU A 81 0.31 -6.37 6.33
C LEU A 81 -0.36 -5.48 7.38
N GLU A 82 -1.60 -5.83 7.73
CA GLU A 82 -2.33 -5.17 8.79
C GLU A 82 -1.56 -5.25 10.12
N ASP A 83 -1.06 -6.45 10.45
CA ASP A 83 -0.24 -6.68 11.63
C ASP A 83 1.04 -5.84 11.61
N LEU A 84 1.78 -5.83 10.51
CA LEU A 84 3.03 -5.08 10.37
C LEU A 84 2.81 -3.61 10.68
N VAL A 85 1.84 -3.00 10.02
CA VAL A 85 1.54 -1.57 10.14
C VAL A 85 1.10 -1.21 11.55
N CYS A 86 0.06 -1.87 12.05
CA CYS A 86 -0.47 -1.55 13.37
C CYS A 86 0.56 -1.83 14.47
N ASN A 87 1.30 -2.94 14.39
CA ASN A 87 2.31 -3.26 15.41
C ASN A 87 3.49 -2.28 15.40
N VAL A 88 3.92 -1.79 14.22
CA VAL A 88 4.97 -0.77 14.14
C VAL A 88 4.49 0.54 14.76
N VAL A 89 3.28 1.00 14.39
CA VAL A 89 2.66 2.20 14.99
C VAL A 89 2.56 2.04 16.51
N ASP A 90 2.02 0.94 17.01
CA ASP A 90 1.89 0.68 18.45
C ASP A 90 3.24 0.67 19.17
N ARG A 91 4.29 0.13 18.55
CA ARG A 91 5.64 0.12 19.11
C ARG A 91 6.23 1.53 19.17
N VAL A 92 6.02 2.34 18.13
CA VAL A 92 6.47 3.74 18.11
C VAL A 92 5.75 4.54 19.19
N LEU A 93 4.43 4.39 19.34
CA LEU A 93 3.65 5.09 20.36
C LEU A 93 3.97 4.66 21.80
N LYS A 94 4.54 3.46 22.00
CA LYS A 94 5.01 2.98 23.31
C LYS A 94 6.48 3.32 23.59
N SER A 95 7.19 3.85 22.60
CA SER A 95 8.60 4.18 22.69
C SER A 95 8.81 5.56 23.35
N PRO A 96 10.02 5.89 23.85
CA PRO A 96 10.30 7.21 24.42
C PRO A 96 10.18 8.35 23.41
N VAL A 97 10.12 8.07 22.09
CA VAL A 97 9.96 9.09 21.04
C VAL A 97 8.50 9.35 20.67
N ALA A 98 7.54 8.75 21.37
CA ALA A 98 6.11 8.90 21.08
C ALA A 98 5.62 10.34 21.16
N SER A 99 6.21 11.19 22.01
CA SER A 99 5.83 12.60 22.12
C SER A 99 6.00 13.34 20.78
N ILE A 100 7.06 13.04 20.03
CA ILE A 100 7.36 13.65 18.74
C ILE A 100 6.22 13.43 17.74
N VAL A 101 5.56 12.28 17.80
CA VAL A 101 4.42 11.97 16.92
C VAL A 101 3.27 12.94 17.17
N TYR A 102 2.92 13.18 18.44
CA TYR A 102 1.82 14.08 18.81
C TYR A 102 2.20 15.55 18.66
N ASP A 103 3.48 15.90 18.84
CA ASP A 103 3.98 17.26 18.60
C ASP A 103 3.86 17.66 17.11
N LEU A 104 4.11 16.70 16.20
CA LEU A 104 3.96 16.89 14.77
C LEU A 104 2.51 16.74 14.32
N ASN A 105 1.74 15.88 14.98
CA ASN A 105 0.37 15.52 14.63
C ASN A 105 -0.51 15.35 15.87
N LEU A 106 -1.13 16.44 16.30
CA LEU A 106 -1.99 16.46 17.49
C LEU A 106 -3.26 15.60 17.35
N SER A 107 -3.73 15.39 16.12
CA SER A 107 -4.95 14.63 15.81
C SER A 107 -4.69 13.16 15.48
N PHE A 108 -3.45 12.68 15.66
CA PHE A 108 -3.08 11.32 15.29
C PHE A 108 -3.94 10.29 16.00
N LYS A 109 -4.58 9.42 15.21
CA LYS A 109 -5.37 8.29 15.72
C LYS A 109 -4.70 6.98 15.29
N PRO A 110 -4.45 6.05 16.23
CA PRO A 110 -3.97 4.72 15.89
C PRO A 110 -4.93 4.01 14.94
N LEU A 111 -4.37 3.26 14.00
CA LEU A 111 -5.10 2.51 12.99
C LEU A 111 -5.91 1.39 13.65
N LYS A 112 -7.19 1.26 13.28
CA LYS A 112 -8.07 0.21 13.81
C LYS A 112 -8.03 -1.03 12.93
N ARG A 113 -8.03 -2.19 13.57
CA ARG A 113 -8.17 -3.51 12.95
C ARG A 113 -9.62 -3.98 13.01
N PRO A 114 -10.16 -4.71 12.02
CA PRO A 114 -9.51 -5.08 10.75
C PRO A 114 -9.53 -3.95 9.71
N PHE A 115 -8.59 -3.96 8.76
CA PHE A 115 -8.62 -3.05 7.62
C PHE A 115 -9.73 -3.45 6.64
N ARG A 116 -10.38 -2.45 6.04
CA ARG A 116 -11.39 -2.67 5.01
C ARG A 116 -10.73 -3.31 3.79
N ARG A 117 -11.30 -4.40 3.30
CA ARG A 117 -10.83 -5.08 2.07
C ARG A 117 -11.72 -4.68 0.92
N MET A 118 -11.11 -4.20 -0.16
CA MET A 118 -11.82 -3.74 -1.34
C MET A 118 -11.14 -4.31 -2.58
N ASN A 119 -11.92 -4.82 -3.55
CA ASN A 119 -11.33 -5.23 -4.82
C ASN A 119 -11.22 -4.04 -5.77
N SER A 120 -10.34 -4.16 -6.77
CA SER A 120 -10.22 -3.15 -7.82
C SER A 120 -11.55 -2.92 -8.56
N SER A 121 -12.38 -3.96 -8.75
CA SER A 121 -13.74 -3.83 -9.29
C SER A 121 -14.60 -2.88 -8.48
N ASP A 122 -14.60 -3.09 -7.17
CA ASP A 122 -15.46 -2.40 -6.22
C ASP A 122 -15.00 -0.94 -6.05
N ALA A 123 -13.69 -0.69 -6.15
CA ALA A 123 -13.13 0.66 -6.17
C ALA A 123 -13.54 1.43 -7.42
N ILE A 124 -13.53 0.80 -8.60
CA ILE A 124 -13.98 1.43 -9.85
C ILE A 124 -15.48 1.73 -9.79
N GLU A 125 -16.29 0.80 -9.26
CA GLU A 125 -17.72 1.02 -9.05
C GLU A 125 -17.96 2.19 -8.08
N TRP A 126 -17.24 2.23 -6.96
CA TRP A 126 -17.29 3.33 -6.00
C TRP A 126 -16.97 4.68 -6.66
N LEU A 127 -15.91 4.74 -7.49
CA LEU A 127 -15.52 5.94 -8.21
C LEU A 127 -16.60 6.41 -9.20
N ARG A 128 -17.27 5.47 -9.89
CA ARG A 128 -18.40 5.77 -10.77
C ARG A 128 -19.58 6.35 -10.01
N GLU A 129 -19.93 5.75 -8.87
CA GLU A 129 -21.03 6.21 -8.02
C GLU A 129 -20.79 7.63 -7.48
N HIS A 130 -19.55 7.94 -7.12
CA HIS A 130 -19.16 9.25 -6.59
C HIS A 130 -18.81 10.26 -7.69
N SER A 131 -19.12 9.94 -8.96
CA SER A 131 -18.87 10.79 -10.13
C SER A 131 -17.42 11.28 -10.26
N ALA A 132 -16.46 10.49 -9.79
CA ALA A 132 -15.05 10.75 -10.01
C ALA A 132 -14.74 10.50 -11.48
N LYS A 133 -14.26 11.53 -12.18
CA LYS A 133 -13.94 11.46 -13.60
C LYS A 133 -12.43 11.42 -13.82
N LYS A 134 -11.99 10.73 -14.87
CA LYS A 134 -10.58 10.62 -15.28
C LYS A 134 -10.11 11.91 -15.95
N GLU A 135 -10.95 12.42 -16.85
CA GLU A 135 -10.93 13.75 -17.46
C GLU A 135 -12.39 14.27 -17.41
N ASP A 136 -12.65 15.59 -17.55
CA ASP A 136 -13.96 16.25 -17.28
C ASP A 136 -15.23 15.56 -17.85
N THR A 137 -15.06 14.59 -18.77
CA THR A 137 -16.14 13.88 -19.46
C THR A 137 -16.11 12.34 -19.36
N ILE A 138 -15.02 11.69 -18.90
CA ILE A 138 -14.85 10.22 -18.98
C ILE A 138 -14.90 9.56 -17.59
N LEU A 139 -15.80 8.59 -17.42
CA LEU A 139 -15.92 7.75 -16.22
C LEU A 139 -14.90 6.61 -16.25
N TYR A 140 -14.48 6.14 -15.07
CA TYR A 140 -13.58 4.99 -14.95
C TYR A 140 -14.24 3.70 -15.44
N GLU A 141 -13.51 2.93 -16.24
CA GLU A 141 -13.94 1.61 -16.72
C GLU A 141 -13.21 0.48 -15.98
N PHE A 142 -13.80 -0.72 -16.00
CA PHE A 142 -13.14 -1.88 -15.43
C PHE A 142 -11.88 -2.20 -16.23
N GLY A 143 -10.73 -2.28 -15.57
CA GLY A 143 -9.43 -2.41 -16.23
C GLY A 143 -8.60 -1.14 -16.24
N ASP A 144 -9.19 0.01 -15.92
CA ASP A 144 -8.42 1.25 -15.78
C ASP A 144 -7.52 1.23 -14.55
N ASP A 145 -6.34 1.84 -14.69
CA ASP A 145 -5.50 2.18 -13.55
C ASP A 145 -6.11 3.35 -12.77
N ILE A 146 -6.01 3.30 -11.44
CA ILE A 146 -6.55 4.32 -10.54
C ILE A 146 -5.41 5.27 -10.18
N PRO A 147 -5.41 6.52 -10.69
CA PRO A 147 -4.35 7.47 -10.38
C PRO A 147 -4.45 7.98 -8.93
N GLU A 148 -3.43 8.73 -8.52
CA GLU A 148 -3.27 9.19 -7.13
C GLU A 148 -4.45 10.05 -6.63
N ALA A 149 -4.94 11.00 -7.42
CA ALA A 149 -6.00 11.92 -7.01
C ALA A 149 -7.34 11.25 -6.67
N PRO A 150 -7.93 10.39 -7.53
CA PRO A 150 -9.16 9.66 -7.18
C PRO A 150 -8.95 8.63 -6.07
N GLU A 151 -7.75 8.05 -5.95
CA GLU A 151 -7.42 7.17 -4.82
C GLU A 151 -7.53 7.94 -3.49
N ILE A 152 -6.95 9.14 -3.42
CA ILE A 152 -7.06 10.02 -2.26
C ILE A 152 -8.52 10.37 -1.98
N LEU A 153 -9.28 10.78 -3.00
CA LEU A 153 -10.69 11.13 -2.85
C LEU A 153 -11.48 9.96 -2.24
N MET A 154 -11.25 8.75 -2.73
CA MET A 154 -11.90 7.55 -2.23
C MET A 154 -11.52 7.27 -0.78
N THR A 155 -10.22 7.28 -0.45
CA THR A 155 -9.76 6.97 0.91
C THR A 155 -10.22 8.03 1.90
N ASP A 156 -10.15 9.31 1.55
CA ASP A 156 -10.56 10.44 2.40
C ASP A 156 -12.07 10.41 2.68
N THR A 157 -12.87 10.08 1.66
CA THR A 157 -14.33 9.99 1.80
C THR A 157 -14.75 8.82 2.68
N ILE A 158 -14.08 7.67 2.52
CA ILE A 158 -14.35 6.47 3.34
C ILE A 158 -13.83 6.64 4.76
N ASN A 159 -12.72 7.37 4.94
CA ASN A 159 -12.09 7.67 6.23
C ASN A 159 -11.72 6.41 7.06
N GLU A 160 -11.30 5.34 6.37
CA GLU A 160 -10.85 4.09 6.96
C GLU A 160 -9.59 3.58 6.24
N SER A 161 -8.84 2.69 6.88
CA SER A 161 -7.69 2.01 6.26
C SER A 161 -8.17 0.92 5.30
N ILE A 162 -7.74 1.00 4.03
CA ILE A 162 -8.21 0.11 2.96
C ILE A 162 -7.04 -0.71 2.41
N LEU A 163 -7.24 -2.02 2.31
CA LEU A 163 -6.41 -2.94 1.53
C LEU A 163 -7.08 -3.14 0.16
N LEU A 164 -6.58 -2.42 -0.85
CA LEU A 164 -7.05 -2.56 -2.23
C LEU A 164 -6.39 -3.78 -2.89
N CYS A 165 -7.22 -4.68 -3.39
CA CYS A 165 -6.85 -6.04 -3.77
C CYS A 165 -7.29 -6.37 -5.21
N ARG A 166 -6.73 -7.44 -5.78
CA ARG A 166 -7.18 -8.08 -7.05
C ARG A 166 -7.25 -7.09 -8.22
N PHE A 167 -6.10 -6.54 -8.58
CA PHE A 167 -5.97 -5.73 -9.78
C PHE A 167 -5.98 -6.61 -11.05
N PRO A 168 -6.41 -6.06 -12.21
CA PRO A 168 -6.25 -6.71 -13.51
C PRO A 168 -4.79 -7.10 -13.78
N VAL A 169 -4.59 -8.20 -14.50
CA VAL A 169 -3.25 -8.74 -14.78
C VAL A 169 -2.45 -7.78 -15.65
N GLU A 170 -3.12 -7.09 -16.57
CA GLU A 170 -2.56 -6.14 -17.52
C GLU A 170 -1.90 -4.94 -16.82
N ASN A 171 -2.39 -4.58 -15.63
CA ASN A 171 -1.92 -3.42 -14.86
C ASN A 171 -0.88 -3.81 -13.81
N LYS A 172 -0.45 -5.07 -13.78
CA LYS A 172 0.47 -5.59 -12.77
C LYS A 172 1.71 -6.20 -13.39
N PHE A 173 2.74 -6.33 -12.55
CA PHE A 173 4.00 -6.93 -12.97
C PHE A 173 3.81 -8.39 -13.38
N PHE A 174 4.60 -8.83 -14.36
CA PHE A 174 4.53 -10.18 -14.94
C PHE A 174 4.70 -11.32 -13.93
N TYR A 175 5.29 -11.04 -12.76
CA TYR A 175 5.54 -12.00 -11.70
C TYR A 175 4.45 -12.02 -10.61
N THR A 176 3.33 -11.31 -10.79
CA THR A 176 2.22 -11.32 -9.83
C THR A 176 1.44 -12.64 -9.95
N GLN A 177 1.17 -13.31 -8.83
CA GLN A 177 0.33 -14.51 -8.88
C GLN A 177 -1.10 -14.12 -9.26
N GLN A 178 -1.62 -14.79 -10.29
CA GLN A 178 -3.00 -14.61 -10.73
C GLN A 178 -3.97 -15.19 -9.71
N TYR A 179 -5.07 -14.49 -9.51
CA TYR A 179 -6.17 -14.99 -8.70
C TYR A 179 -6.82 -16.20 -9.41
N PRO A 180 -7.07 -17.32 -8.71
CA PRO A 180 -7.66 -18.52 -9.30
C PRO A 180 -9.13 -18.33 -9.73
#